data_AF-A0AAD6T2Z7-F1
#
_entry.id   AF-A0AAD6T2Z7-F1
#
_cell.length_a   1.000
_cell.length_b   1.000
_cell.length_c   1.000
_cell.angle_alpha   90.00
_cell.angle_beta   90.00
_cell.angle_gamma   90.00
#
_symmetry.space_group_name_H-M   'P 1'
#
loop_
_entity.id
_entity.type
_entity.pdbx_description
1 polymer ?
#
loop_
_entity_poly.entity_id
_entity_poly.type
_entity_poly.pdbx_seq_one_letter_code
_entity_poly.pdbx_strand_id
1 'polypeptide(L)'
;MSSNGASSPAGPLSPGLGQGLNDARGSLDSDRSNSTPSPVSNGLNGHGLPNGRQNDDEGPSDPVEKLQRELERTREEKETLAAQYRNLLAKLTTMRTTLGNKLKQDAEELDRREVLVQQLTAQNDDLTSTVEMLKEELISTSAEAERASSELDSMRSRAFEESAQENLIRERELRETQTELERCRMEKEEWERMALQDKVVADDARSNAEMYRRDLELEREARERDAAELESEREKSENLQSVLQDFQAAKDHELRQAVKDYNSQLIQVTQSLAEYKHRALTAELQLEDSQTNTSRTQELEKEVKDKTLLVEKLRHEAIIINEHLMEALRRLRRNSTDNNVDRRLVTNVLLSFLTTPRADPKRFEMLSLLASKKAGLQRTQTGLAPPTSFWGRSSTSTPPKNADLDKSDETESFSRLWVEFLLTEASAGQGEPAPPKSNSTPNTPVRANNSLPGTPTSPTIKSPGTRRLASFGQPQTVNASSPNLNVLAMGPPPMSRKGKEKETERQDGHGDVP
;
A
#
# COMPACT_ATOMS: atom_id res chain seq x y z
N MET A 1 27.31 0.60 -54.20
CA MET A 1 26.73 0.92 -55.52
C MET A 1 26.52 2.42 -55.62
N SER A 2 26.35 2.94 -56.83
CA SER A 2 26.15 4.38 -57.16
C SER A 2 27.38 5.27 -56.98
N SER A 3 27.73 5.95 -58.08
CA SER A 3 28.81 6.92 -58.25
C SER A 3 28.25 8.32 -58.51
N ASN A 4 29.10 9.35 -58.45
CA ASN A 4 29.29 10.43 -59.44
C ASN A 4 30.05 11.62 -58.79
N GLY A 5 30.85 12.43 -59.48
CA GLY A 5 31.29 12.31 -60.88
C GLY A 5 31.26 13.61 -61.68
N ALA A 6 32.14 14.59 -61.37
CA ALA A 6 32.41 15.82 -62.15
C ALA A 6 33.60 16.59 -61.51
N SER A 7 34.36 17.49 -62.16
CA SER A 7 34.99 17.56 -63.50
C SER A 7 35.71 18.93 -63.61
N SER A 8 36.99 18.97 -63.98
CA SER A 8 37.80 20.22 -64.08
C SER A 8 37.40 21.13 -65.25
N PRO A 9 37.86 22.41 -65.33
CA PRO A 9 39.11 22.68 -66.10
C PRO A 9 39.99 23.92 -65.71
N ALA A 10 41.26 23.83 -66.14
CA ALA A 10 42.27 24.84 -66.57
C ALA A 10 42.20 26.37 -66.23
N GLY A 11 43.39 26.98 -65.99
CA GLY A 11 43.65 28.44 -66.09
C GLY A 11 45.00 28.91 -65.46
N PRO A 12 45.88 29.69 -66.15
CA PRO A 12 47.24 30.06 -65.65
C PRO A 12 47.48 31.60 -65.44
N LEU A 13 48.77 32.01 -65.36
CA LEU A 13 49.38 33.38 -65.20
C LEU A 13 49.67 33.80 -63.74
N SER A 14 50.75 34.52 -63.36
CA SER A 14 51.94 35.07 -64.06
C SER A 14 53.13 35.35 -63.09
N PRO A 15 54.39 35.54 -63.56
CA PRO A 15 55.57 35.89 -62.73
C PRO A 15 56.13 37.33 -62.93
N GLY A 16 57.01 37.80 -62.01
CA GLY A 16 57.86 39.00 -62.16
C GLY A 16 58.25 39.68 -60.83
N LEU A 17 59.15 40.69 -60.73
CA LEU A 17 60.29 41.08 -61.59
C LEU A 17 61.15 42.18 -60.90
N GLY A 18 62.49 42.06 -60.85
CA GLY A 18 63.46 43.10 -60.39
C GLY A 18 63.64 43.23 -58.87
N GLN A 19 64.73 43.79 -58.28
CA GLN A 19 66.06 44.29 -58.73
C GLN A 19 67.00 44.32 -57.48
N GLY A 20 68.34 44.43 -57.52
CA GLY A 20 69.30 44.46 -58.64
C GLY A 20 70.37 45.56 -58.53
N LEU A 21 71.55 45.29 -57.93
CA LEU A 21 72.69 46.26 -57.82
C LEU A 21 74.09 45.60 -57.93
N ASN A 22 74.80 45.97 -59.01
CA ASN A 22 76.23 46.33 -59.21
C ASN A 22 77.45 45.62 -58.56
N ASP A 23 78.53 45.62 -59.38
CA ASP A 23 79.97 45.63 -59.09
C ASP A 23 80.66 44.37 -58.50
N ALA A 24 81.89 43.96 -58.93
CA ALA A 24 82.69 44.36 -60.10
C ALA A 24 83.85 43.37 -60.40
N ARG A 25 84.23 43.26 -61.69
CA ARG A 25 85.58 42.95 -62.29
C ARG A 25 86.38 41.70 -61.80
N GLY A 26 87.07 40.94 -62.65
CA GLY A 26 87.37 41.05 -64.10
C GLY A 26 87.85 39.69 -64.68
N SER A 27 87.95 39.52 -66.01
CA SER A 27 89.07 39.98 -66.88
C SER A 27 90.30 39.04 -66.81
N LEU A 28 90.81 38.46 -67.90
CA LEU A 28 90.43 38.53 -69.33
C LEU A 28 90.95 37.26 -70.05
N ASP A 29 90.27 36.84 -71.12
CA ASP A 29 90.70 35.79 -72.06
C ASP A 29 90.55 36.29 -73.51
N SER A 30 91.50 35.95 -74.41
CA SER A 30 91.44 36.14 -75.86
C SER A 30 92.71 35.63 -76.58
N ASP A 31 92.52 34.88 -77.67
CA ASP A 31 93.55 34.53 -78.66
C ASP A 31 94.23 35.75 -79.31
N ARG A 32 95.49 35.55 -79.77
CA ARG A 32 95.82 35.72 -81.21
C ARG A 32 97.17 35.15 -81.62
N SER A 33 97.31 34.92 -82.93
CA SER A 33 98.42 34.22 -83.57
C SER A 33 99.17 35.09 -84.60
N ASN A 34 100.30 34.55 -85.10
CA ASN A 34 100.97 34.81 -86.40
C ASN A 34 102.34 35.54 -86.41
N SER A 35 103.10 35.27 -87.48
CA SER A 35 104.31 35.95 -88.03
C SER A 35 105.67 35.84 -87.31
N THR A 36 106.42 34.81 -87.74
CA THR A 36 107.79 34.75 -88.31
C THR A 36 108.73 36.00 -88.38
N PRO A 37 110.07 35.81 -88.59
CA PRO A 37 111.13 36.67 -88.05
C PRO A 37 111.82 37.62 -89.07
N SER A 38 112.95 38.23 -88.67
CA SER A 38 113.86 38.99 -89.56
C SER A 38 115.35 38.90 -89.14
N PRO A 39 116.27 38.49 -90.04
CA PRO A 39 117.72 38.63 -89.87
C PRO A 39 118.27 39.84 -90.66
N VAL A 40 119.50 40.28 -90.34
CA VAL A 40 120.26 41.27 -91.15
C VAL A 40 121.73 40.82 -91.25
N SER A 41 122.42 41.16 -92.35
CA SER A 41 123.71 40.57 -92.72
C SER A 41 124.75 41.58 -93.25
N ASN A 42 126.00 41.11 -93.34
CA ASN A 42 127.13 41.63 -94.12
C ASN A 42 127.77 42.99 -93.77
N GLY A 43 129.11 42.96 -93.65
CA GLY A 43 130.04 44.08 -93.77
C GLY A 43 131.42 43.52 -94.12
N LEU A 44 132.12 44.07 -95.12
CA LEU A 44 133.21 43.37 -95.81
C LEU A 44 134.41 44.27 -96.18
N ASN A 45 135.62 43.70 -96.12
CA ASN A 45 136.88 44.14 -96.75
C ASN A 45 137.55 45.46 -96.31
N GLY A 46 138.89 45.49 -96.43
CA GLY A 46 139.72 46.69 -96.29
C GLY A 46 141.20 46.35 -96.02
N HIS A 47 142.02 46.21 -97.07
CA HIS A 47 143.45 45.87 -96.97
C HIS A 47 144.25 46.63 -98.04
N GLY A 48 145.35 47.31 -97.69
CA GLY A 48 146.23 47.92 -98.69
C GLY A 48 147.17 49.04 -98.24
N LEU A 49 148.47 48.80 -98.38
CA LEU A 49 149.54 49.78 -98.66
C LEU A 49 150.35 49.19 -99.83
N PRO A 50 150.94 50.01 -100.72
CA PRO A 50 152.40 49.91 -100.89
C PRO A 50 153.10 51.25 -101.20
N ASN A 51 154.40 51.17 -101.51
CA ASN A 51 155.40 52.25 -101.49
C ASN A 51 155.83 52.77 -102.88
N GLY A 52 156.54 53.91 -102.92
CA GLY A 52 157.13 54.52 -104.12
C GLY A 52 158.55 54.03 -104.48
N ARG A 53 159.09 54.52 -105.61
CA ARG A 53 160.41 54.17 -106.21
C ARG A 53 161.24 55.42 -106.53
N GLN A 54 162.57 55.32 -106.49
CA GLN A 54 163.53 55.74 -107.55
C GLN A 54 164.98 55.38 -107.10
N ASN A 55 165.81 54.68 -107.89
CA ASN A 55 166.66 55.11 -109.05
C ASN A 55 167.90 55.94 -108.60
N ASP A 56 169.14 55.80 -109.12
CA ASP A 56 169.78 54.86 -110.07
C ASP A 56 171.33 54.92 -109.95
N ASP A 57 172.03 54.06 -110.72
CA ASP A 57 173.30 54.32 -111.45
C ASP A 57 174.70 53.83 -110.94
N GLU A 58 175.69 53.85 -111.84
CA GLU A 58 176.93 53.05 -111.90
C GLU A 58 178.15 53.48 -111.04
N GLY A 59 179.11 52.54 -110.84
CA GLY A 59 180.48 52.83 -110.35
C GLY A 59 181.24 51.60 -109.81
N PRO A 60 182.50 51.30 -110.24
CA PRO A 60 183.20 50.07 -109.85
C PRO A 60 184.28 50.23 -108.76
N SER A 61 184.31 49.33 -107.77
CA SER A 61 185.54 48.85 -107.09
C SER A 61 185.29 47.60 -106.23
N ASP A 62 186.37 46.82 -106.06
CA ASP A 62 186.69 45.72 -105.12
C ASP A 62 185.56 44.82 -104.54
N PRO A 63 185.52 43.49 -104.84
CA PRO A 63 184.42 42.61 -104.43
C PRO A 63 184.27 42.33 -102.92
N VAL A 64 185.26 42.66 -102.08
CA VAL A 64 185.24 42.36 -100.65
C VAL A 64 184.18 43.19 -99.89
N GLU A 65 183.99 44.44 -100.27
CA GLU A 65 183.12 45.39 -99.56
C GLU A 65 181.61 45.15 -99.81
N LYS A 66 181.25 44.46 -100.90
CA LYS A 66 179.85 44.11 -101.20
C LYS A 66 179.32 43.03 -100.26
N LEU A 67 180.13 42.01 -99.98
CA LEU A 67 179.77 40.90 -99.10
C LEU A 67 179.48 41.36 -97.65
N GLN A 68 180.16 42.41 -97.17
CA GLN A 68 179.86 42.98 -95.85
C GLN A 68 178.50 43.70 -95.82
N ARG A 69 178.16 44.49 -96.85
CA ARG A 69 176.85 45.19 -96.91
C ARG A 69 175.68 44.23 -97.04
N GLU A 70 175.83 43.13 -97.78
CA GLU A 70 174.79 42.09 -97.85
C GLU A 70 174.62 41.35 -96.52
N LEU A 71 175.70 41.14 -95.76
CA LEU A 71 175.65 40.50 -94.44
C LEU A 71 174.98 41.41 -93.39
N GLU A 72 175.22 42.72 -93.44
CA GLU A 72 174.52 43.67 -92.56
C GLU A 72 173.03 43.80 -92.93
N ARG A 73 172.71 43.95 -94.21
CA ARG A 73 171.33 44.00 -94.71
C ARG A 73 170.52 42.76 -94.34
N THR A 74 171.12 41.56 -94.47
CA THR A 74 170.45 40.31 -94.07
C THR A 74 170.31 40.15 -92.56
N ARG A 75 171.08 40.88 -91.73
CA ARG A 75 170.78 41.02 -90.30
C ARG A 75 169.58 41.92 -90.05
N GLU A 76 169.48 43.08 -90.70
CA GLU A 76 168.33 44.00 -90.53
C GLU A 76 167.01 43.37 -91.01
N GLU A 77 167.03 42.69 -92.16
CA GLU A 77 165.87 41.92 -92.66
C GLU A 77 165.51 40.77 -91.70
N LYS A 78 166.50 40.13 -91.05
CA LYS A 78 166.26 39.11 -90.02
C LYS A 78 165.77 39.69 -88.69
N GLU A 79 166.25 40.85 -88.25
CA GLU A 79 165.82 41.54 -87.02
C GLU A 79 164.38 42.05 -87.18
N THR A 80 164.04 42.63 -88.33
CA THR A 80 162.67 43.07 -88.64
C THR A 80 161.70 41.89 -88.76
N LEU A 81 162.11 40.78 -89.40
CA LEU A 81 161.33 39.52 -89.36
C LEU A 81 161.19 38.95 -87.94
N ALA A 82 162.26 39.00 -87.12
CA ALA A 82 162.19 38.58 -85.72
C ALA A 82 161.28 39.50 -84.88
N ALA A 83 161.25 40.80 -85.16
CA ALA A 83 160.33 41.75 -84.53
C ALA A 83 158.88 41.49 -84.95
N GLN A 84 158.62 41.18 -86.23
CA GLN A 84 157.30 40.76 -86.71
C GLN A 84 156.87 39.43 -86.07
N TYR A 85 157.76 38.44 -85.98
CA TYR A 85 157.49 37.16 -85.33
C TYR A 85 157.22 37.32 -83.83
N ARG A 86 157.98 38.18 -83.13
CA ARG A 86 157.72 38.57 -81.73
C ARG A 86 156.39 39.32 -81.59
N ASN A 87 156.02 40.20 -82.52
CA ASN A 87 154.75 40.94 -82.47
C ASN A 87 153.55 40.01 -82.74
N LEU A 88 153.70 39.05 -83.65
CA LEU A 88 152.70 38.02 -83.91
C LEU A 88 152.58 37.07 -82.71
N LEU A 89 153.69 36.60 -82.12
CA LEU A 89 153.69 35.85 -80.86
C LEU A 89 153.05 36.64 -79.72
N ALA A 90 153.32 37.94 -79.60
CA ALA A 90 152.69 38.80 -78.60
C ALA A 90 151.19 38.90 -78.82
N LYS A 91 150.73 39.15 -80.06
CA LYS A 91 149.29 39.19 -80.40
C LYS A 91 148.60 37.83 -80.23
N LEU A 92 149.26 36.73 -80.56
CA LEU A 92 148.74 35.37 -80.40
C LEU A 92 148.71 34.96 -78.92
N THR A 93 149.70 35.37 -78.12
CA THR A 93 149.69 35.24 -76.65
C THR A 93 148.62 36.13 -76.01
N THR A 94 148.43 37.35 -76.50
CA THR A 94 147.36 38.25 -76.07
C THR A 94 146.00 37.65 -76.41
N MET A 95 145.77 37.19 -77.65
CA MET A 95 144.52 36.52 -78.01
C MET A 95 144.32 35.22 -77.22
N ARG A 96 145.35 34.40 -76.99
CA ARG A 96 145.28 33.20 -76.15
C ARG A 96 144.91 33.55 -74.70
N THR A 97 145.42 34.64 -74.15
CA THR A 97 145.11 35.05 -72.77
C THR A 97 143.76 35.76 -72.68
N THR A 98 143.38 36.65 -73.60
CA THR A 98 142.07 37.30 -73.60
C THR A 98 140.94 36.33 -73.97
N LEU A 99 141.15 35.43 -74.92
CA LEU A 99 140.18 34.40 -75.29
C LEU A 99 140.15 33.27 -74.27
N GLY A 100 141.29 32.88 -73.68
CA GLY A 100 141.34 31.94 -72.56
C GLY A 100 140.63 32.49 -71.32
N ASN A 101 140.85 33.77 -70.98
CA ASN A 101 140.17 34.43 -69.87
C ASN A 101 138.68 34.65 -70.17
N LYS A 102 138.30 34.99 -71.42
CA LYS A 102 136.88 35.06 -71.82
C LYS A 102 136.21 33.70 -71.76
N LEU A 103 136.75 32.66 -72.40
CA LEU A 103 136.20 31.31 -72.33
C LEU A 103 136.12 30.78 -70.90
N LYS A 104 137.07 31.13 -70.01
CA LYS A 104 136.99 30.83 -68.58
C LYS A 104 135.88 31.61 -67.89
N GLN A 105 135.76 32.92 -68.15
CA GLN A 105 134.70 33.77 -67.60
C GLN A 105 133.30 33.35 -68.10
N ASP A 106 133.17 33.04 -69.38
CA ASP A 106 131.95 32.59 -70.04
C ASP A 106 131.56 31.18 -69.56
N ALA A 107 132.54 30.29 -69.31
CA ALA A 107 132.29 28.98 -68.69
C ALA A 107 131.87 29.11 -67.22
N GLU A 108 132.56 29.92 -66.41
CA GLU A 108 132.15 30.21 -65.03
C GLU A 108 130.78 30.89 -64.95
N GLU A 109 130.43 31.71 -65.94
CA GLU A 109 129.14 32.41 -66.02
C GLU A 109 128.02 31.50 -66.53
N LEU A 110 128.34 30.54 -67.40
CA LEU A 110 127.43 29.45 -67.77
C LEU A 110 127.20 28.53 -66.58
N ASP A 111 128.24 28.15 -65.84
CA ASP A 111 128.17 27.37 -64.60
C ASP A 111 127.31 28.07 -63.51
N ARG A 112 127.52 29.38 -63.28
CA ARG A 112 126.62 30.18 -62.40
C ARG A 112 125.17 30.16 -62.86
N ARG A 113 124.91 30.22 -64.17
CA ARG A 113 123.54 30.19 -64.72
C ARG A 113 122.94 28.80 -64.68
N GLU A 114 123.75 27.75 -64.84
CA GLU A 114 123.32 26.37 -64.73
C GLU A 114 122.97 26.03 -63.28
N VAL A 115 123.78 26.45 -62.30
CA VAL A 115 123.44 26.39 -60.87
C VAL A 115 122.18 27.20 -60.54
N LEU A 116 122.01 28.40 -61.09
CA LEU A 116 120.80 29.20 -60.90
C LEU A 116 119.57 28.56 -61.55
N VAL A 117 119.70 27.95 -62.72
CA VAL A 117 118.63 27.18 -63.36
C VAL A 117 118.28 25.96 -62.53
N GLN A 118 119.26 25.18 -62.05
CA GLN A 118 119.03 24.04 -61.15
C GLN A 118 118.33 24.46 -59.85
N GLN A 119 118.71 25.61 -59.28
CA GLN A 119 118.03 26.17 -58.10
C GLN A 119 116.59 26.59 -58.42
N LEU A 120 116.35 27.23 -59.56
CA LEU A 120 115.01 27.67 -59.98
C LEU A 120 114.13 26.49 -60.41
N THR A 121 114.68 25.41 -60.98
CA THR A 121 113.91 24.18 -61.24
C THR A 121 113.57 23.49 -59.93
N ALA A 122 114.53 23.28 -59.02
CA ALA A 122 114.25 22.70 -57.71
C ALA A 122 113.18 23.51 -56.93
N GLN A 123 113.26 24.85 -56.97
CA GLN A 123 112.22 25.71 -56.39
C GLN A 123 110.86 25.61 -57.11
N ASN A 124 110.82 25.37 -58.42
CA ASN A 124 109.57 25.10 -59.12
C ASN A 124 109.02 23.71 -58.78
N ASP A 125 109.87 22.70 -58.63
CA ASP A 125 109.49 21.34 -58.27
C ASP A 125 108.93 21.31 -56.82
N ASP A 126 109.60 21.97 -55.87
CA ASP A 126 109.14 22.18 -54.49
C ASP A 126 107.80 22.95 -54.44
N LEU A 127 107.68 24.03 -55.23
CA LEU A 127 106.43 24.81 -55.32
C LEU A 127 105.30 24.02 -55.99
N THR A 128 105.60 23.19 -56.99
CA THR A 128 104.61 22.33 -57.65
C THR A 128 104.14 21.24 -56.70
N SER A 129 105.06 20.57 -56.01
CA SER A 129 104.74 19.56 -54.99
C SER A 129 103.91 20.14 -53.83
N THR A 130 104.26 21.32 -53.32
CA THR A 130 103.44 21.98 -52.27
C THR A 130 102.08 22.43 -52.78
N VAL A 131 101.97 22.91 -54.03
CA VAL A 131 100.67 23.22 -54.66
C VAL A 131 99.85 21.96 -54.95
N GLU A 132 100.47 20.82 -55.21
CA GLU A 132 99.77 19.52 -55.36
C GLU A 132 99.29 19.00 -54.01
N MET A 133 100.12 18.97 -52.97
CA MET A 133 99.70 18.61 -51.61
C MET A 133 98.56 19.51 -51.11
N LEU A 134 98.65 20.84 -51.29
CA LEU A 134 97.59 21.77 -50.90
C LEU A 134 96.29 21.58 -51.70
N LYS A 135 96.34 21.07 -52.95
CA LYS A 135 95.14 20.68 -53.70
C LYS A 135 94.56 19.38 -53.15
N GLU A 136 95.37 18.38 -52.82
CA GLU A 136 94.91 17.13 -52.23
C GLU A 136 94.27 17.36 -50.85
N GLU A 137 94.89 18.19 -50.00
CA GLU A 137 94.30 18.64 -48.73
C GLU A 137 93.00 19.42 -48.93
N LEU A 138 92.93 20.33 -49.91
CA LEU A 138 91.70 21.07 -50.23
C LEU A 138 90.58 20.12 -50.71
N ILE A 139 90.90 19.09 -51.50
CA ILE A 139 89.95 18.09 -51.99
C ILE A 139 89.48 17.17 -50.86
N SER A 140 90.38 16.74 -49.96
CA SER A 140 89.99 15.93 -48.78
C SER A 140 89.10 16.74 -47.85
N THR A 141 89.51 17.96 -47.49
CA THR A 141 88.73 18.83 -46.60
C THR A 141 87.40 19.26 -47.20
N SER A 142 87.30 19.47 -48.52
CA SER A 142 85.99 19.69 -49.17
C SER A 142 85.11 18.45 -49.11
N ALA A 143 85.66 17.26 -49.37
CA ALA A 143 84.90 16.01 -49.29
C ALA A 143 84.50 15.65 -47.83
N GLU A 144 85.30 16.04 -46.85
CA GLU A 144 84.97 15.91 -45.42
C GLU A 144 83.88 16.91 -45.00
N ALA A 145 83.94 18.16 -45.49
CA ALA A 145 82.89 19.15 -45.27
C ALA A 145 81.56 18.74 -45.94
N GLU A 146 81.58 18.19 -47.15
CA GLU A 146 80.39 17.63 -47.81
C GLU A 146 79.79 16.48 -46.99
N ARG A 147 80.59 15.50 -46.56
CA ARG A 147 80.12 14.41 -45.68
C ARG A 147 79.50 14.95 -44.39
N ALA A 148 80.20 15.82 -43.67
CA ALA A 148 79.70 16.43 -42.44
C ALA A 148 78.41 17.23 -42.67
N SER A 149 78.26 17.92 -43.81
CA SER A 149 77.01 18.60 -44.15
C SER A 149 75.85 17.62 -44.38
N SER A 150 76.10 16.51 -45.10
CA SER A 150 75.10 15.47 -45.36
C SER A 150 74.70 14.70 -44.09
N GLU A 151 75.62 14.49 -43.16
CA GLU A 151 75.35 13.92 -41.84
C GLU A 151 74.54 14.89 -40.96
N LEU A 152 74.84 16.18 -40.98
CA LEU A 152 74.06 17.21 -40.27
C LEU A 152 72.63 17.31 -40.82
N ASP A 153 72.45 17.30 -42.14
CA ASP A 153 71.11 17.38 -42.75
C ASP A 153 70.33 16.07 -42.61
N SER A 154 71.00 14.91 -42.60
CA SER A 154 70.42 13.62 -42.21
C SER A 154 69.93 13.65 -40.75
N MET A 155 70.77 14.11 -39.82
CA MET A 155 70.42 14.22 -38.40
C MET A 155 69.33 15.26 -38.13
N ARG A 156 69.31 16.38 -38.86
CA ARG A 156 68.22 17.38 -38.82
C ARG A 156 66.91 16.79 -39.33
N SER A 157 66.94 16.08 -40.46
CA SER A 157 65.76 15.44 -41.05
C SER A 157 65.19 14.40 -40.08
N ARG A 158 66.05 13.54 -39.52
CA ARG A 158 65.67 12.54 -38.51
C ARG A 158 65.10 13.18 -37.24
N ALA A 159 65.72 14.24 -36.70
CA ALA A 159 65.20 14.94 -35.53
C ALA A 159 63.86 15.63 -35.79
N PHE A 160 63.63 16.13 -37.01
CA PHE A 160 62.34 16.68 -37.43
C PHE A 160 61.28 15.60 -37.58
N GLU A 161 61.60 14.47 -38.21
CA GLU A 161 60.70 13.30 -38.33
C GLU A 161 60.35 12.71 -36.96
N GLU A 162 61.32 12.53 -36.07
CA GLU A 162 61.14 12.04 -34.71
C GLU A 162 60.28 13.01 -33.89
N SER A 163 60.54 14.32 -33.97
CA SER A 163 59.69 15.34 -33.36
C SER A 163 58.26 15.35 -33.93
N ALA A 164 58.09 15.17 -35.24
CA ALA A 164 56.76 15.10 -35.86
C ALA A 164 55.99 13.84 -35.42
N GLN A 165 56.66 12.69 -35.35
CA GLN A 165 56.08 11.43 -34.84
C GLN A 165 55.71 11.55 -33.36
N GLU A 166 56.60 12.09 -32.52
CA GLU A 166 56.37 12.28 -31.08
C GLU A 166 55.19 13.25 -30.82
N ASN A 167 55.08 14.33 -31.62
CA ASN A 167 53.94 15.24 -31.55
C ASN A 167 52.63 14.57 -31.99
N LEU A 168 52.62 13.77 -33.06
CA LEU A 168 51.44 13.02 -33.49
C LEU A 168 50.99 11.97 -32.44
N ILE A 169 51.94 11.32 -31.76
CA ILE A 169 51.65 10.40 -30.65
C ILE A 169 51.02 11.16 -29.50
N ARG A 170 51.62 12.28 -29.04
CA ARG A 170 51.04 13.13 -27.98
C ARG A 170 49.67 13.67 -28.35
N GLU A 171 49.46 14.09 -29.60
CA GLU A 171 48.16 14.63 -30.07
C GLU A 171 47.09 13.54 -30.11
N ARG A 172 47.47 12.28 -30.34
CA ARG A 172 46.60 11.11 -30.23
C ARG A 172 46.28 10.80 -28.76
N GLU A 173 47.29 10.67 -27.91
CA GLU A 173 47.14 10.40 -26.46
C GLU A 173 46.28 11.48 -25.78
N LEU A 174 46.45 12.74 -26.17
CA LEU A 174 45.65 13.87 -25.68
C LEU A 174 44.18 13.78 -26.12
N ARG A 175 43.88 13.29 -27.34
CA ARG A 175 42.50 13.01 -27.76
C ARG A 175 41.91 11.78 -27.08
N GLU A 176 42.69 10.71 -26.91
CA GLU A 176 42.21 9.49 -26.25
C GLU A 176 41.87 9.79 -24.79
N THR A 177 42.76 10.45 -24.05
CA THR A 177 42.50 10.90 -22.67
C THR A 177 41.36 11.94 -22.55
N GLN A 178 41.16 12.82 -23.55
CA GLN A 178 39.98 13.70 -23.60
C GLN A 178 38.67 12.90 -23.76
N THR A 179 38.60 11.95 -24.69
CA THR A 179 37.39 11.14 -24.90
C THR A 179 37.12 10.20 -23.71
N GLU A 180 38.15 9.69 -23.02
CA GLU A 180 38.00 8.97 -21.75
C GLU A 180 37.48 9.87 -20.62
N LEU A 181 37.95 11.11 -20.50
CA LEU A 181 37.46 12.08 -19.52
C LEU A 181 36.00 12.46 -19.78
N GLU A 182 35.62 12.67 -21.05
CA GLU A 182 34.23 12.89 -21.45
C GLU A 182 33.35 11.67 -21.16
N ARG A 183 33.81 10.45 -21.46
CA ARG A 183 33.09 9.21 -21.11
C ARG A 183 32.88 9.09 -19.60
N CYS A 184 33.93 9.24 -18.80
CA CYS A 184 33.85 9.17 -17.34
C CYS A 184 32.95 10.27 -16.75
N ARG A 185 32.89 11.44 -17.39
CA ARG A 185 31.95 12.51 -17.04
C ARG A 185 30.51 12.10 -17.33
N MET A 186 30.21 11.60 -18.53
CA MET A 186 28.87 11.14 -18.90
C MET A 186 28.39 9.98 -18.01
N GLU A 187 29.28 9.04 -17.69
CA GLU A 187 29.01 7.95 -16.74
C GLU A 187 28.74 8.49 -15.33
N LYS A 188 29.50 9.48 -14.85
CA LYS A 188 29.21 10.15 -13.57
C LYS A 188 27.83 10.82 -13.56
N GLU A 189 27.51 11.59 -14.59
CA GLU A 189 26.20 12.27 -14.71
C GLU A 189 25.04 11.26 -14.85
N GLU A 190 25.29 10.06 -15.41
CA GLU A 190 24.38 8.92 -15.41
C GLU A 190 24.19 8.31 -14.01
N TRP A 191 25.27 8.00 -13.28
CA TRP A 191 25.17 7.48 -11.91
C TRP A 191 24.49 8.47 -10.95
N GLU A 192 24.74 9.77 -11.09
CA GLU A 192 24.06 10.81 -10.32
C GLU A 192 22.56 10.88 -10.64
N ARG A 193 22.19 10.77 -11.92
CA ARG A 193 20.78 10.68 -12.35
C ARG A 193 20.08 9.44 -11.83
N MET A 194 20.72 8.26 -11.89
CA MET A 194 20.14 7.02 -11.37
C MET A 194 20.00 7.08 -9.84
N ALA A 195 21.00 7.55 -9.11
CA ALA A 195 20.92 7.71 -7.65
C ALA A 195 19.83 8.70 -7.21
N LEU A 196 19.58 9.77 -7.99
CA LEU A 196 18.45 10.68 -7.75
C LEU A 196 17.09 10.02 -8.05
N GLN A 197 16.98 9.24 -9.12
CA GLN A 197 15.77 8.49 -9.46
C GLN A 197 15.45 7.43 -8.39
N ASP A 198 16.43 6.62 -7.99
CA ASP A 198 16.30 5.60 -6.96
C ASP A 198 15.91 6.23 -5.61
N LYS A 199 16.47 7.41 -5.28
CA LYS A 199 16.05 8.16 -4.09
C LYS A 199 14.58 8.59 -4.17
N VAL A 200 14.12 9.11 -5.30
CA VAL A 200 12.71 9.50 -5.47
C VAL A 200 11.78 8.28 -5.33
N VAL A 201 12.14 7.14 -5.91
CA VAL A 201 11.39 5.88 -5.75
C VAL A 201 11.40 5.40 -4.29
N ALA A 202 12.53 5.51 -3.58
CA ALA A 202 12.64 5.12 -2.17
C ALA A 202 11.85 6.05 -1.23
N ASP A 203 11.82 7.35 -1.50
CA ASP A 203 11.07 8.32 -0.70
C ASP A 203 9.55 8.26 -0.99
N ASP A 204 9.13 7.97 -2.23
CA ASP A 204 7.73 7.63 -2.54
C ASP A 204 7.29 6.31 -1.89
N ALA A 205 8.08 5.25 -2.02
CA ALA A 205 7.80 3.97 -1.35
C ALA A 205 7.71 4.12 0.19
N ARG A 206 8.54 4.99 0.78
CA ARG A 206 8.46 5.35 2.21
C ARG A 206 7.16 6.08 2.53
N SER A 207 6.79 7.09 1.75
CA SER A 207 5.53 7.84 1.92
C SER A 207 4.32 6.91 1.87
N ASN A 208 4.25 6.05 0.85
CA ASN A 208 3.20 5.04 0.69
C ASN A 208 3.17 4.03 1.86
N ALA A 209 4.33 3.57 2.33
CA ALA A 209 4.42 2.69 3.50
C ALA A 209 3.99 3.37 4.82
N GLU A 210 4.16 4.68 4.95
CA GLU A 210 3.61 5.44 6.08
C GLU A 210 2.10 5.69 5.95
N MET A 211 1.59 5.92 4.74
CA MET A 211 0.13 6.02 4.48
C MET A 211 -0.57 4.73 4.86
N TYR A 212 -0.15 3.59 4.29
CA TYR A 212 -0.73 2.29 4.62
C TYR A 212 -0.60 1.91 6.10
N ARG A 213 0.41 2.43 6.82
CA ARG A 213 0.50 2.26 8.28
C ARG A 213 -0.62 3.02 9.00
N ARG A 214 -0.84 4.30 8.67
CA ARG A 214 -1.91 5.13 9.25
C ARG A 214 -3.28 4.58 8.92
N ASP A 215 -3.51 4.15 7.68
CA ASP A 215 -4.76 3.53 7.25
C ASP A 215 -5.05 2.24 8.04
N LEU A 216 -4.02 1.42 8.27
CA LEU A 216 -4.10 0.18 9.06
C LEU A 216 -4.25 0.44 10.58
N GLU A 217 -3.78 1.57 11.09
CA GLU A 217 -4.03 2.03 12.45
C GLU A 217 -5.51 2.48 12.60
N LEU A 218 -6.01 3.30 11.68
CA LEU A 218 -7.42 3.71 11.62
C LEU A 218 -8.40 2.53 11.47
N GLU A 219 -8.07 1.55 10.62
CA GLU A 219 -8.84 0.31 10.43
C GLU A 219 -8.81 -0.61 11.68
N ARG A 220 -7.81 -0.48 12.56
CA ARG A 220 -7.79 -1.17 13.86
C ARG A 220 -8.66 -0.46 14.87
N GLU A 221 -8.52 0.86 15.01
CA GLU A 221 -9.39 1.68 15.87
C GLU A 221 -10.86 1.57 15.48
N ALA A 222 -11.16 1.42 14.19
CA ALA A 222 -12.51 1.12 13.70
C ALA A 222 -13.03 -0.22 14.23
N ARG A 223 -12.29 -1.31 14.01
CA ARG A 223 -12.70 -2.65 14.49
C ARG A 223 -12.77 -2.75 16.01
N GLU A 224 -11.94 -2.01 16.74
CA GLU A 224 -11.99 -1.96 18.20
C GLU A 224 -13.27 -1.27 18.70
N ARG A 225 -13.68 -0.16 18.06
CA ARG A 225 -14.97 0.49 18.33
C ARG A 225 -16.15 -0.41 17.95
N ASP A 226 -16.16 -0.98 16.75
CA ASP A 226 -17.22 -1.88 16.29
C ASP A 226 -17.38 -3.10 17.23
N ALA A 227 -16.26 -3.65 17.72
CA ALA A 227 -16.26 -4.74 18.68
C ALA A 227 -16.77 -4.32 20.07
N ALA A 228 -16.42 -3.14 20.56
CA ALA A 228 -16.90 -2.61 21.83
C ALA A 228 -18.41 -2.27 21.79
N GLU A 229 -18.90 -1.71 20.68
CA GLU A 229 -20.33 -1.48 20.47
C GLU A 229 -21.10 -2.82 20.46
N LEU A 230 -20.61 -3.81 19.71
CA LEU A 230 -21.18 -5.15 19.62
C LEU A 230 -21.19 -5.89 20.98
N GLU A 231 -20.15 -5.74 21.79
CA GLU A 231 -20.12 -6.32 23.15
C GLU A 231 -21.11 -5.60 24.09
N SER A 232 -21.31 -4.29 23.94
CA SER A 232 -22.36 -3.59 24.70
C SER A 232 -23.77 -4.02 24.29
N GLU A 233 -24.01 -4.33 23.01
CA GLU A 233 -25.29 -4.87 22.55
C GLU A 233 -25.51 -6.33 22.99
N ARG A 234 -24.43 -7.12 23.14
CA ARG A 234 -24.49 -8.43 23.82
C ARG A 234 -24.88 -8.27 25.28
N GLU A 235 -24.21 -7.41 26.05
CA GLU A 235 -24.52 -7.18 27.46
C GLU A 235 -25.99 -6.74 27.64
N LYS A 236 -26.49 -5.83 26.79
CA LYS A 236 -27.91 -5.42 26.76
C LYS A 236 -28.84 -6.59 26.44
N SER A 237 -28.47 -7.44 25.50
CA SER A 237 -29.24 -8.62 25.09
C SER A 237 -29.30 -9.69 26.19
N GLU A 238 -28.18 -9.98 26.85
CA GLU A 238 -28.08 -10.92 27.97
C GLU A 238 -28.83 -10.41 29.21
N ASN A 239 -28.74 -9.10 29.49
CA ASN A 239 -29.52 -8.44 30.54
C ASN A 239 -31.03 -8.56 30.26
N LEU A 240 -31.48 -8.22 29.05
CA LEU A 240 -32.88 -8.37 28.64
C LEU A 240 -33.33 -9.84 28.72
N GLN A 241 -32.50 -10.79 28.31
CA GLN A 241 -32.79 -12.22 28.45
C GLN A 241 -32.95 -12.63 29.92
N SER A 242 -32.08 -12.15 30.82
CA SER A 242 -32.20 -12.41 32.27
C SER A 242 -33.49 -11.82 32.83
N VAL A 243 -33.83 -10.56 32.50
CA VAL A 243 -35.06 -9.90 32.96
C VAL A 243 -36.30 -10.61 32.44
N LEU A 244 -36.30 -11.10 31.19
CA LEU A 244 -37.39 -11.90 30.64
C LEU A 244 -37.50 -13.28 31.31
N GLN A 245 -36.37 -13.93 31.63
CA GLN A 245 -36.35 -15.19 32.36
C GLN A 245 -36.88 -15.02 33.78
N ASP A 246 -36.49 -13.97 34.50
CA ASP A 246 -36.97 -13.66 35.84
C ASP A 246 -38.46 -13.29 35.84
N PHE A 247 -38.92 -12.51 34.85
CA PHE A 247 -40.34 -12.21 34.66
C PHE A 247 -41.16 -13.48 34.36
N GLN A 248 -40.64 -14.37 33.50
CA GLN A 248 -41.28 -15.65 33.22
C GLN A 248 -41.33 -16.52 34.48
N ALA A 249 -40.24 -16.64 35.24
CA ALA A 249 -40.20 -17.41 36.49
C ALA A 249 -41.17 -16.85 37.55
N ALA A 250 -41.27 -15.53 37.67
CA ALA A 250 -42.24 -14.86 38.54
C ALA A 250 -43.68 -15.13 38.11
N LYS A 251 -43.99 -15.06 36.80
CA LYS A 251 -45.33 -15.36 36.26
C LYS A 251 -45.70 -16.83 36.37
N ASP A 252 -44.75 -17.74 36.18
CA ASP A 252 -44.93 -19.17 36.44
C ASP A 252 -45.24 -19.43 37.92
N HIS A 253 -44.58 -18.72 38.84
CA HIS A 253 -44.84 -18.81 40.28
C HIS A 253 -46.23 -18.25 40.65
N GLU A 254 -46.58 -17.07 40.15
CA GLU A 254 -47.90 -16.44 40.33
C GLU A 254 -49.03 -17.35 39.82
N LEU A 255 -48.88 -17.91 38.62
CA LEU A 255 -49.86 -18.83 38.03
C LEU A 255 -49.98 -20.13 38.85
N ARG A 256 -48.87 -20.73 39.30
CA ARG A 256 -48.88 -21.93 40.15
C ARG A 256 -49.57 -21.66 41.50
N GLN A 257 -49.33 -20.49 42.10
CA GLN A 257 -49.96 -20.11 43.36
C GLN A 257 -51.47 -19.83 43.16
N ALA A 258 -51.87 -19.13 42.09
CA ALA A 258 -53.28 -18.93 41.76
C ALA A 258 -54.01 -20.26 41.50
N VAL A 259 -53.41 -21.18 40.75
CA VAL A 259 -53.96 -22.54 40.52
C VAL A 259 -54.10 -23.32 41.82
N LYS A 260 -53.12 -23.22 42.73
CA LYS A 260 -53.17 -23.85 44.06
C LYS A 260 -54.29 -23.25 44.92
N ASP A 261 -54.50 -21.94 44.89
CA ASP A 261 -55.53 -21.26 45.66
C ASP A 261 -56.94 -21.54 45.11
N TYR A 262 -57.13 -21.55 43.78
CA TYR A 262 -58.37 -22.00 43.16
C TYR A 262 -58.67 -23.48 43.44
N ASN A 263 -57.65 -24.34 43.47
CA ASN A 263 -57.82 -25.75 43.86
C ASN A 263 -58.19 -25.87 45.36
N SER A 264 -57.58 -25.07 46.23
CA SER A 264 -57.98 -25.01 47.65
C SER A 264 -59.44 -24.55 47.82
N GLN A 265 -59.85 -23.50 47.11
CA GLN A 265 -61.25 -23.04 47.08
C GLN A 265 -62.19 -24.13 46.55
N LEU A 266 -61.82 -24.82 45.46
CA LEU A 266 -62.61 -25.91 44.90
C LEU A 266 -62.78 -27.08 45.89
N ILE A 267 -61.72 -27.45 46.62
CA ILE A 267 -61.76 -28.47 47.68
C ILE A 267 -62.67 -28.00 48.83
N GLN A 268 -62.52 -26.76 49.31
CA GLN A 268 -63.36 -26.20 50.38
C GLN A 268 -64.84 -26.15 49.99
N VAL A 269 -65.15 -25.67 48.77
CA VAL A 269 -66.53 -25.66 48.24
C VAL A 269 -67.07 -27.09 48.11
N THR A 270 -66.28 -28.03 47.58
CA THR A 270 -66.67 -29.43 47.45
C THR A 270 -66.93 -30.09 48.81
N GLN A 271 -66.09 -29.82 49.81
CA GLN A 271 -66.31 -30.29 51.18
C GLN A 271 -67.58 -29.67 51.78
N SER A 272 -67.77 -28.36 51.69
CA SER A 272 -68.98 -27.70 52.21
C SER A 272 -70.25 -28.24 51.54
N LEU A 273 -70.20 -28.53 50.24
CA LEU A 273 -71.29 -29.13 49.48
C LEU A 273 -71.54 -30.59 49.87
N ALA A 274 -70.51 -31.35 50.23
CA ALA A 274 -70.66 -32.68 50.82
C ALA A 274 -71.28 -32.60 52.23
N GLU A 275 -70.88 -31.64 53.06
CA GLU A 275 -71.48 -31.39 54.38
C GLU A 275 -72.94 -30.95 54.27
N TYR A 276 -73.30 -30.05 53.34
CA TYR A 276 -74.69 -29.65 53.11
C TYR A 276 -75.53 -30.82 52.58
N LYS A 277 -75.00 -31.66 51.68
CA LYS A 277 -75.68 -32.89 51.25
C LYS A 277 -75.88 -33.88 52.39
N HIS A 278 -74.88 -34.05 53.26
CA HIS A 278 -75.00 -34.92 54.43
C HIS A 278 -76.05 -34.39 55.42
N ARG A 279 -76.01 -33.09 55.76
CA ARG A 279 -77.02 -32.42 56.61
C ARG A 279 -78.44 -32.55 56.02
N ALA A 280 -78.58 -32.38 54.70
CA ALA A 280 -79.85 -32.54 54.00
C ALA A 280 -80.37 -33.98 54.12
N LEU A 281 -79.55 -34.99 53.80
CA LEU A 281 -79.92 -36.41 53.92
C LEU A 281 -80.28 -36.79 55.37
N THR A 282 -79.54 -36.30 56.36
CA THR A 282 -79.87 -36.51 57.78
C THR A 282 -81.19 -35.84 58.18
N ALA A 283 -81.50 -34.65 57.64
CA ALA A 283 -82.78 -33.99 57.88
C ALA A 283 -83.94 -34.68 57.15
N GLU A 284 -83.73 -35.20 55.94
CA GLU A 284 -84.70 -36.03 55.20
C GLU A 284 -85.00 -37.34 55.94
N LEU A 285 -83.98 -38.02 56.46
CA LEU A 285 -84.13 -39.22 57.28
C LEU A 285 -84.87 -38.92 58.60
N GLN A 286 -84.52 -37.82 59.28
CA GLN A 286 -85.23 -37.39 60.49
C GLN A 286 -86.69 -36.98 60.21
N LEU A 287 -86.98 -36.48 59.01
CA LEU A 287 -88.33 -36.19 58.56
C LEU A 287 -89.12 -37.48 58.26
N GLU A 288 -88.49 -38.50 57.66
CA GLU A 288 -89.08 -39.82 57.45
C GLU A 288 -89.35 -40.55 58.78
N ASP A 289 -88.40 -40.55 59.71
CA ASP A 289 -88.59 -41.03 61.09
C ASP A 289 -89.71 -40.26 61.81
N SER A 290 -89.77 -38.93 61.65
CA SER A 290 -90.85 -38.11 62.24
C SER A 290 -92.20 -38.41 61.59
N GLN A 291 -92.25 -38.66 60.28
CA GLN A 291 -93.47 -38.98 59.54
C GLN A 291 -93.99 -40.37 59.90
N THR A 292 -93.13 -41.38 60.03
CA THR A 292 -93.50 -42.74 60.45
C THR A 292 -93.91 -42.80 61.92
N ASN A 293 -93.25 -42.04 62.81
CA ASN A 293 -93.72 -41.86 64.18
C ASN A 293 -95.06 -41.10 64.23
N THR A 294 -95.30 -40.14 63.33
CA THR A 294 -96.57 -39.44 63.22
C THR A 294 -97.69 -40.35 62.73
N SER A 295 -97.48 -41.18 61.70
CA SER A 295 -98.49 -42.14 61.24
C SER A 295 -98.80 -43.19 62.31
N ARG A 296 -97.77 -43.71 63.00
CA ARG A 296 -97.94 -44.60 64.16
C ARG A 296 -98.71 -43.93 65.31
N THR A 297 -98.49 -42.64 65.54
CA THR A 297 -99.25 -41.86 66.53
C THR A 297 -100.72 -41.69 66.11
N GLN A 298 -100.99 -41.46 64.82
CA GLN A 298 -102.36 -41.41 64.28
C GLN A 298 -103.09 -42.75 64.37
N GLU A 299 -102.38 -43.87 64.15
CA GLU A 299 -102.89 -45.23 64.34
C GLU A 299 -103.24 -45.50 65.81
N LEU A 300 -102.34 -45.14 66.75
CA LEU A 300 -102.57 -45.27 68.19
C LEU A 300 -103.69 -44.33 68.67
N GLU A 301 -103.76 -43.10 68.16
CA GLU A 301 -104.87 -42.18 68.42
C GLU A 301 -106.21 -42.77 67.95
N LYS A 302 -106.24 -43.40 66.78
CA LYS A 302 -107.43 -44.09 66.28
C LYS A 302 -107.79 -45.27 67.18
N GLU A 303 -106.82 -46.10 67.54
CA GLU A 303 -107.05 -47.24 68.45
C GLU A 303 -107.55 -46.78 69.83
N VAL A 304 -107.05 -45.65 70.35
CA VAL A 304 -107.54 -45.01 71.58
C VAL A 304 -108.95 -44.45 71.41
N LYS A 305 -109.29 -43.84 70.28
CA LYS A 305 -110.65 -43.36 69.98
C LYS A 305 -111.64 -44.54 69.86
N ASP A 306 -111.27 -45.60 69.14
CA ASP A 306 -112.07 -46.82 69.00
C ASP A 306 -112.25 -47.53 70.37
N LYS A 307 -111.20 -47.61 71.20
CA LYS A 307 -111.28 -48.07 72.59
C LYS A 307 -112.14 -47.16 73.48
N THR A 308 -112.10 -45.84 73.27
CA THR A 308 -112.91 -44.88 74.03
C THR A 308 -114.39 -45.03 73.68
N LEU A 309 -114.73 -45.14 72.40
CA LEU A 309 -116.09 -45.45 71.93
C LEU A 309 -116.57 -46.82 72.46
N LEU A 310 -115.70 -47.82 72.55
CA LEU A 310 -116.02 -49.10 73.19
C LEU A 310 -116.28 -48.95 74.69
N VAL A 311 -115.49 -48.13 75.40
CA VAL A 311 -115.70 -47.82 76.82
C VAL A 311 -116.99 -47.02 77.04
N GLU A 312 -117.33 -46.08 76.17
CA GLU A 312 -118.61 -45.35 76.21
C GLU A 312 -119.79 -46.28 75.92
N LYS A 313 -119.67 -47.19 74.94
CA LYS A 313 -120.68 -48.23 74.68
C LYS A 313 -120.87 -49.15 75.89
N LEU A 314 -119.79 -49.66 76.48
CA LEU A 314 -119.84 -50.52 77.67
C LEU A 314 -120.38 -49.77 78.90
N ARG A 315 -120.08 -48.48 79.06
CA ARG A 315 -120.69 -47.61 80.08
C ARG A 315 -122.19 -47.43 79.84
N HIS A 316 -122.61 -47.20 78.60
CA HIS A 316 -124.02 -47.07 78.26
C HIS A 316 -124.77 -48.38 78.46
N GLU A 317 -124.19 -49.52 78.07
CA GLU A 317 -124.73 -50.86 78.36
C GLU A 317 -124.81 -51.11 79.87
N ALA A 318 -123.81 -50.73 80.67
CA ALA A 318 -123.86 -50.82 82.13
C ALA A 318 -124.93 -49.89 82.75
N ILE A 319 -125.16 -48.70 82.19
CA ILE A 319 -126.25 -47.80 82.58
C ILE A 319 -127.62 -48.43 82.23
N ILE A 320 -127.77 -49.00 81.03
CA ILE A 320 -129.00 -49.72 80.61
C ILE A 320 -129.26 -50.93 81.51
N ILE A 321 -128.22 -51.70 81.88
CA ILE A 321 -128.35 -52.83 82.81
C ILE A 321 -128.77 -52.35 84.22
N ASN A 322 -128.24 -51.22 84.69
CA ASN A 322 -128.66 -50.61 85.95
C ASN A 322 -130.09 -50.05 85.87
N GLU A 323 -130.49 -49.49 84.73
CA GLU A 323 -131.88 -49.06 84.49
C GLU A 323 -132.84 -50.26 84.42
N HIS A 324 -132.47 -51.36 83.76
CA HIS A 324 -133.21 -52.62 83.78
C HIS A 324 -133.33 -53.20 85.20
N LEU A 325 -132.28 -53.12 86.03
CA LEU A 325 -132.31 -53.51 87.44
C LEU A 325 -133.27 -52.62 88.24
N MET A 326 -133.14 -51.30 88.11
CA MET A 326 -133.98 -50.30 88.78
C MET A 326 -135.45 -50.42 88.37
N GLU A 327 -135.73 -50.72 87.11
CA GLU A 327 -137.08 -50.92 86.59
C GLU A 327 -137.66 -52.28 86.98
N ALA A 328 -136.85 -53.34 87.09
CA ALA A 328 -137.26 -54.60 87.71
C ALA A 328 -137.63 -54.41 89.19
N LEU A 329 -136.83 -53.66 89.96
CA LEU A 329 -137.13 -53.29 91.34
C LEU A 329 -138.39 -52.40 91.46
N ARG A 330 -138.58 -51.45 90.53
CA ARG A 330 -139.77 -50.58 90.47
C ARG A 330 -141.04 -51.37 90.13
N ARG A 331 -140.95 -52.33 89.21
CA ARG A 331 -142.04 -53.28 88.88
C ARG A 331 -142.39 -54.19 90.05
N LEU A 332 -141.39 -54.74 90.75
CA LEU A 332 -141.60 -55.53 91.97
C LEU A 332 -142.38 -54.72 93.02
N ARG A 333 -141.99 -53.45 93.24
CA ARG A 333 -142.65 -52.55 94.20
C ARG A 333 -144.08 -52.16 93.80
N ARG A 334 -144.46 -52.20 92.51
CA ARG A 334 -145.80 -51.79 92.03
C ARG A 334 -146.85 -52.91 92.00
N ASN A 335 -146.43 -54.19 92.02
CA ASN A 335 -147.36 -55.33 91.97
C ASN A 335 -148.00 -55.71 93.34
N SER A 336 -147.75 -54.97 94.42
CA SER A 336 -148.02 -55.43 95.79
C SER A 336 -149.38 -55.00 96.39
N THR A 337 -150.20 -54.17 95.72
CA THR A 337 -151.35 -53.49 96.37
C THR A 337 -152.72 -53.66 95.71
N ASP A 338 -152.81 -54.13 94.46
CA ASP A 338 -154.06 -54.06 93.68
C ASP A 338 -155.04 -55.24 93.86
N ASN A 339 -154.59 -56.36 94.45
CA ASN A 339 -155.29 -57.66 94.36
C ASN A 339 -156.37 -57.94 95.44
N ASN A 340 -156.69 -56.98 96.33
CA ASN A 340 -157.55 -57.25 97.51
C ASN A 340 -158.98 -56.67 97.42
N VAL A 341 -159.25 -55.75 96.49
CA VAL A 341 -160.57 -55.08 96.38
C VAL A 341 -161.56 -55.95 95.59
N ASP A 342 -161.20 -56.36 94.37
CA ASP A 342 -162.09 -57.13 93.48
C ASP A 342 -162.58 -58.43 94.10
N ARG A 343 -161.73 -59.14 94.88
CA ARG A 343 -162.11 -60.40 95.53
C ARG A 343 -163.28 -60.20 96.49
N ARG A 344 -163.34 -59.08 97.22
CA ARG A 344 -164.45 -58.74 98.14
C ARG A 344 -165.71 -58.34 97.38
N LEU A 345 -165.56 -57.57 96.29
CA LEU A 345 -166.68 -57.11 95.49
C LEU A 345 -167.41 -58.29 94.80
N VAL A 346 -166.64 -59.17 94.16
CA VAL A 346 -167.17 -60.37 93.48
C VAL A 346 -167.82 -61.35 94.47
N THR A 347 -167.23 -61.59 95.65
CA THR A 347 -167.83 -62.48 96.65
C THR A 347 -169.18 -61.98 97.16
N ASN A 348 -169.37 -60.67 97.35
CA ASN A 348 -170.64 -60.12 97.85
C ASN A 348 -171.77 -60.22 96.82
N VAL A 349 -171.45 -60.01 95.53
CA VAL A 349 -172.37 -60.26 94.41
C VAL A 349 -172.76 -61.74 94.32
N LEU A 350 -171.80 -62.65 94.55
CA LEU A 350 -172.03 -64.09 94.47
C LEU A 350 -172.85 -64.62 95.67
N LEU A 351 -172.68 -64.07 96.89
CA LEU A 351 -173.60 -64.35 97.99
C LEU A 351 -175.03 -63.86 97.70
N SER A 352 -175.17 -62.65 97.18
CA SER A 352 -176.49 -62.07 96.82
C SER A 352 -177.22 -62.91 95.75
N PHE A 353 -176.47 -63.54 94.84
CA PHE A 353 -177.00 -64.49 93.86
C PHE A 353 -177.49 -65.82 94.47
N LEU A 354 -176.97 -66.22 95.64
CA LEU A 354 -177.32 -67.47 96.32
C LEU A 354 -178.49 -67.30 97.31
N THR A 355 -178.63 -66.14 97.96
CA THR A 355 -179.71 -65.89 98.94
C THR A 355 -181.03 -65.43 98.34
N THR A 356 -181.07 -65.08 97.04
CA THR A 356 -182.29 -64.59 96.37
C THR A 356 -183.15 -65.75 95.87
N PRO A 357 -184.44 -65.86 96.27
CA PRO A 357 -185.31 -66.97 95.90
C PRO A 357 -185.60 -67.04 94.40
N ARG A 358 -185.97 -68.24 93.93
CA ARG A 358 -185.85 -68.70 92.53
C ARG A 358 -186.86 -68.10 91.52
N ALA A 359 -187.49 -66.96 91.83
CA ALA A 359 -188.57 -66.36 91.04
C ALA A 359 -188.46 -64.84 90.81
N ASP A 360 -187.38 -64.17 91.27
CA ASP A 360 -187.17 -62.73 91.03
C ASP A 360 -186.45 -62.49 89.67
N PRO A 361 -187.01 -61.67 88.75
CA PRO A 361 -186.38 -61.34 87.46
C PRO A 361 -185.04 -60.59 87.57
N LYS A 362 -184.73 -59.92 88.69
CA LYS A 362 -183.49 -59.15 88.89
C LYS A 362 -182.20 -59.99 88.82
N ARG A 363 -182.31 -61.32 88.87
CA ARG A 363 -181.16 -62.25 88.85
C ARG A 363 -180.32 -62.17 87.56
N PHE A 364 -180.91 -61.74 86.44
CA PHE A 364 -180.23 -61.76 85.13
C PHE A 364 -179.35 -60.52 84.84
N GLU A 365 -179.73 -59.32 85.29
CA GLU A 365 -178.90 -58.11 85.10
C GLU A 365 -177.52 -58.27 85.77
N MET A 366 -177.51 -58.88 86.95
CA MET A 366 -176.31 -59.08 87.77
C MET A 366 -175.28 -60.04 87.14
N LEU A 367 -175.67 -60.85 86.16
CA LEU A 367 -174.75 -61.66 85.35
C LEU A 367 -174.18 -60.90 84.15
N SER A 368 -174.90 -59.92 83.59
CA SER A 368 -174.47 -59.18 82.39
C SER A 368 -173.25 -58.29 82.66
N LEU A 369 -173.18 -57.68 83.85
CA LEU A 369 -172.11 -56.75 84.25
C LEU A 369 -170.71 -57.39 84.41
N LEU A 370 -170.60 -58.72 84.50
CA LEU A 370 -169.33 -59.42 84.75
C LEU A 370 -168.48 -59.70 83.49
N ALA A 371 -168.98 -59.41 82.28
CA ALA A 371 -168.44 -59.99 81.05
C ALA A 371 -167.44 -59.13 80.23
N SER A 372 -167.18 -57.85 80.57
CA SER A 372 -166.82 -56.85 79.53
C SER A 372 -165.59 -55.93 79.77
N LYS A 373 -164.40 -56.43 80.17
CA LYS A 373 -163.13 -55.63 80.16
C LYS A 373 -161.82 -56.42 79.99
N LYS A 374 -161.08 -56.29 78.86
CA LYS A 374 -159.59 -56.49 78.78
C LYS A 374 -158.91 -56.03 77.45
N ALA A 375 -157.60 -55.68 77.53
CA ALA A 375 -156.58 -55.49 76.45
C ALA A 375 -156.68 -54.23 75.53
N GLY A 376 -155.61 -53.71 74.87
CA GLY A 376 -154.15 -54.04 74.81
C GLY A 376 -153.31 -53.04 73.93
N LEU A 377 -151.94 -53.11 73.89
CA LEU A 377 -151.03 -52.06 73.31
C LEU A 377 -149.58 -52.53 72.88
N GLN A 378 -148.98 -52.03 71.76
CA GLN A 378 -147.53 -52.08 71.32
C GLN A 378 -147.26 -51.22 70.02
N ARG A 379 -146.10 -50.99 69.32
CA ARG A 379 -144.62 -51.33 69.31
C ARG A 379 -143.80 -50.27 68.49
N THR A 380 -142.44 -50.36 68.36
CA THR A 380 -141.50 -49.42 67.64
C THR A 380 -140.23 -50.11 67.02
N GLN A 381 -139.46 -49.48 66.07
CA GLN A 381 -138.09 -49.91 65.62
C GLN A 381 -137.25 -48.95 64.68
N THR A 382 -136.01 -49.35 64.25
CA THR A 382 -134.82 -48.58 63.70
C THR A 382 -134.11 -49.28 62.49
N GLY A 383 -133.00 -48.87 61.78
CA GLY A 383 -132.01 -47.73 61.78
C GLY A 383 -130.72 -48.02 60.90
N LEU A 384 -129.62 -47.21 61.01
CA LEU A 384 -128.17 -47.42 60.58
C LEU A 384 -127.56 -46.91 59.19
N ALA A 385 -126.21 -46.70 59.12
CA ALA A 385 -125.29 -46.18 58.03
C ALA A 385 -123.76 -46.50 58.37
N PRO A 386 -122.60 -46.03 57.77
CA PRO A 386 -122.19 -45.13 56.62
C PRO A 386 -121.21 -45.87 55.59
N PRO A 387 -119.91 -45.58 55.18
CA PRO A 387 -118.93 -44.42 55.14
C PRO A 387 -117.91 -44.28 53.90
N THR A 388 -116.94 -43.31 53.94
CA THR A 388 -115.63 -43.10 53.17
C THR A 388 -115.57 -42.78 51.65
N SER A 389 -114.52 -42.21 50.97
CA SER A 389 -113.49 -41.12 51.16
C SER A 389 -112.41 -41.11 50.02
N PHE A 390 -111.97 -39.99 49.36
CA PHE A 390 -110.64 -39.86 48.64
C PHE A 390 -110.30 -38.46 47.99
N TRP A 391 -109.16 -37.83 48.39
CA TRP A 391 -108.12 -36.98 47.69
C TRP A 391 -108.39 -35.84 46.64
N GLY A 392 -107.40 -34.94 46.44
CA GLY A 392 -107.33 -33.86 45.40
C GLY A 392 -106.00 -33.06 45.37
N ARG A 393 -105.76 -32.13 44.40
CA ARG A 393 -104.58 -31.20 44.36
C ARG A 393 -104.70 -29.95 43.43
N SER A 394 -103.84 -28.94 43.67
CA SER A 394 -103.60 -27.64 42.96
C SER A 394 -103.35 -27.75 41.43
N SER A 395 -103.54 -26.77 40.53
CA SER A 395 -103.58 -25.27 40.51
C SER A 395 -102.20 -24.55 40.62
N THR A 396 -101.71 -23.68 39.69
CA THR A 396 -102.16 -22.35 39.14
C THR A 396 -101.41 -21.18 39.84
N SER A 397 -100.79 -20.16 39.22
CA SER A 397 -100.80 -19.62 37.82
C SER A 397 -99.39 -19.16 37.32
N THR A 398 -99.27 -18.06 36.54
CA THR A 398 -98.01 -17.48 35.98
C THR A 398 -97.89 -15.92 36.19
N PRO A 399 -97.60 -15.02 35.20
CA PRO A 399 -96.44 -14.09 35.17
C PRO A 399 -96.89 -12.59 35.19
N PRO A 400 -96.34 -11.55 34.47
CA PRO A 400 -95.09 -11.32 33.70
C PRO A 400 -94.42 -9.89 33.85
N LYS A 401 -93.46 -9.58 32.95
CA LYS A 401 -92.86 -8.26 32.57
C LYS A 401 -91.75 -7.71 33.49
N ASN A 402 -90.75 -6.94 33.01
CA ASN A 402 -90.62 -6.17 31.75
C ASN A 402 -89.13 -5.99 31.30
N ALA A 403 -88.93 -5.27 30.18
CA ALA A 403 -87.71 -4.56 29.72
C ALA A 403 -86.63 -5.26 28.85
N ASP A 404 -86.31 -4.62 27.72
CA ASP A 404 -85.11 -4.78 26.88
C ASP A 404 -83.86 -4.17 27.55
N LEU A 405 -82.66 -4.55 27.08
CA LEU A 405 -81.44 -3.71 27.08
C LEU A 405 -80.35 -4.28 26.14
N ASP A 406 -79.40 -3.41 25.81
CA ASP A 406 -78.44 -3.39 24.69
C ASP A 406 -77.58 -4.64 24.37
N LYS A 407 -77.17 -4.74 23.09
CA LYS A 407 -76.11 -5.63 22.58
C LYS A 407 -75.26 -4.98 21.47
N SER A 408 -74.64 -3.84 21.77
CA SER A 408 -73.65 -3.20 20.88
C SER A 408 -72.83 -2.12 21.61
N ASP A 409 -71.70 -2.49 22.24
CA ASP A 409 -70.73 -1.53 22.80
C ASP A 409 -69.31 -2.12 22.97
N GLU A 410 -69.19 -3.41 23.29
CA GLU A 410 -67.91 -4.08 23.61
C GLU A 410 -66.83 -3.98 22.49
N THR A 411 -67.24 -3.84 21.22
CA THR A 411 -66.33 -3.75 20.07
C THR A 411 -65.71 -2.36 19.87
N GLU A 412 -66.31 -1.29 20.40
CA GLU A 412 -65.73 0.05 20.32
C GLU A 412 -64.61 0.25 21.34
N SER A 413 -64.72 -0.39 22.52
CA SER A 413 -63.68 -0.33 23.55
C SER A 413 -62.31 -0.82 23.06
N PHE A 414 -62.26 -2.02 22.46
CA PHE A 414 -60.99 -2.63 22.04
C PHE A 414 -60.35 -1.89 20.84
N SER A 415 -61.17 -1.42 19.90
CA SER A 415 -60.68 -0.65 18.74
C SER A 415 -60.19 0.75 19.14
N ARG A 416 -60.85 1.40 20.11
CA ARG A 416 -60.42 2.70 20.65
C ARG A 416 -59.10 2.60 21.41
N LEU A 417 -58.93 1.59 22.26
CA LEU A 417 -57.66 1.31 22.96
C LEU A 417 -56.51 0.98 21.99
N TRP A 418 -56.78 0.27 20.89
CA TRP A 418 -55.75 -0.04 19.89
C TRP A 418 -55.37 1.18 19.05
N VAL A 419 -56.32 2.07 18.73
CA VAL A 419 -56.06 3.37 18.10
C VAL A 419 -55.28 4.31 19.05
N GLU A 420 -55.62 4.32 20.35
CA GLU A 420 -54.91 5.08 21.38
C GLU A 420 -53.46 4.58 21.55
N PHE A 421 -53.23 3.27 21.54
CA PHE A 421 -51.90 2.67 21.51
C PHE A 421 -51.10 3.13 20.28
N LEU A 422 -51.66 3.02 19.07
CA LEU A 422 -50.98 3.42 17.83
C LEU A 422 -50.68 4.93 17.78
N LEU A 423 -51.55 5.80 18.30
CA LEU A 423 -51.30 7.23 18.44
C LEU A 423 -50.21 7.55 19.47
N THR A 424 -50.15 6.78 20.56
CA THR A 424 -49.13 6.93 21.62
C THR A 424 -47.75 6.47 21.14
N GLU A 425 -47.67 5.32 20.45
CA GLU A 425 -46.41 4.80 19.90
C GLU A 425 -45.91 5.65 18.72
N ALA A 426 -46.80 6.10 17.82
CA ALA A 426 -46.42 6.97 16.70
C ALA A 426 -45.95 8.37 17.15
N SER A 427 -46.45 8.89 18.28
CA SER A 427 -45.96 10.16 18.85
C SER A 427 -44.68 9.98 19.66
N ALA A 428 -44.45 8.84 20.30
CA ALA A 428 -43.16 8.50 20.92
C ALA A 428 -42.01 8.41 19.89
N GLY A 429 -42.31 8.20 18.61
CA GLY A 429 -41.34 8.13 17.51
C GLY A 429 -40.81 9.48 16.99
N GLN A 430 -41.27 10.65 17.47
CA GLN A 430 -40.84 11.97 16.96
C GLN A 430 -40.41 12.97 18.04
N GLY A 431 -39.19 12.77 18.59
CA GLY A 431 -38.22 13.86 18.81
C GLY A 431 -38.28 14.72 20.08
N GLU A 432 -37.39 14.39 21.03
CA GLU A 432 -36.73 15.31 22.00
C GLU A 432 -37.60 16.14 23.00
N PRO A 433 -37.01 16.90 23.96
CA PRO A 433 -36.05 16.43 24.97
C PRO A 433 -36.49 16.79 26.42
N ALA A 434 -35.71 16.34 27.42
CA ALA A 434 -35.84 16.71 28.85
C ALA A 434 -35.12 18.07 29.15
N PRO A 435 -34.83 18.53 30.42
CA PRO A 435 -35.19 18.09 31.78
C PRO A 435 -35.77 19.29 32.60
N PRO A 436 -35.36 19.69 33.84
CA PRO A 436 -34.97 18.98 35.08
C PRO A 436 -35.75 19.44 36.35
N LYS A 437 -35.56 18.78 37.51
CA LYS A 437 -35.54 19.47 38.83
C LYS A 437 -34.87 18.68 39.97
N SER A 438 -33.85 19.29 40.62
CA SER A 438 -33.35 19.12 42.01
C SER A 438 -33.13 17.69 42.59
N ASN A 439 -32.00 17.32 43.23
CA ASN A 439 -30.87 18.07 43.82
C ASN A 439 -29.74 17.07 44.21
N SER A 440 -28.48 17.42 44.56
CA SER A 440 -27.63 18.61 44.32
C SER A 440 -26.24 18.47 44.99
N THR A 441 -25.18 19.06 44.39
CA THR A 441 -23.94 19.64 45.01
C THR A 441 -22.93 18.75 45.77
N PRO A 442 -21.62 19.14 45.85
CA PRO A 442 -20.80 19.93 44.90
C PRO A 442 -19.32 19.44 44.74
N ASN A 443 -18.50 20.26 44.05
CA ASN A 443 -17.02 20.23 43.89
C ASN A 443 -16.47 19.18 42.87
N THR A 444 -15.55 19.50 41.94
CA THR A 444 -14.77 20.74 41.66
C THR A 444 -14.58 20.94 40.13
N PRO A 445 -14.19 22.14 39.61
CA PRO A 445 -14.46 22.56 38.21
C PRO A 445 -13.24 22.68 37.26
N VAL A 446 -13.49 23.22 36.04
CA VAL A 446 -12.54 23.69 34.97
C VAL A 446 -12.12 22.59 33.96
N ARG A 447 -12.28 22.73 32.63
CA ARG A 447 -12.92 23.77 31.76
C ARG A 447 -13.19 23.24 30.34
N ALA A 448 -14.15 23.85 29.64
CA ALA A 448 -14.52 23.64 28.23
C ALA A 448 -13.37 23.99 27.23
N ASN A 449 -13.46 23.79 25.90
CA ASN A 449 -14.64 23.78 25.03
C ASN A 449 -14.33 23.09 23.69
N ASN A 450 -15.32 22.53 23.00
CA ASN A 450 -15.14 21.93 21.67
C ASN A 450 -16.34 22.25 20.75
N SER A 451 -16.10 22.52 19.47
CA SER A 451 -17.14 22.98 18.53
C SER A 451 -16.99 22.39 17.12
N LEU A 452 -18.04 21.69 16.67
CA LEU A 452 -18.30 21.27 15.29
C LEU A 452 -18.53 22.52 14.38
N PRO A 453 -18.33 22.46 13.04
CA PRO A 453 -18.91 21.50 12.07
C PRO A 453 -17.88 20.89 11.08
N GLY A 454 -18.21 20.01 10.13
CA GLY A 454 -19.47 19.31 9.80
C GLY A 454 -19.42 18.75 8.36
N THR A 455 -20.19 17.70 8.05
CA THR A 455 -20.15 16.96 6.76
C THR A 455 -21.45 17.03 5.97
N PRO A 456 -21.41 16.82 4.65
CA PRO A 456 -22.57 16.33 3.89
C PRO A 456 -22.25 15.06 3.07
N THR A 457 -23.24 14.16 2.99
CA THR A 457 -23.15 12.85 2.32
C THR A 457 -23.54 12.90 0.84
N SER A 458 -23.13 11.89 0.05
CA SER A 458 -23.59 11.65 -1.33
C SER A 458 -25.07 11.20 -1.37
N PRO A 459 -25.75 11.20 -2.54
CA PRO A 459 -25.90 9.90 -3.22
C PRO A 459 -26.05 9.89 -4.76
N THR A 460 -25.91 8.68 -5.31
CA THR A 460 -26.60 8.11 -6.51
C THR A 460 -25.73 7.82 -7.74
N ILE A 461 -25.75 6.55 -8.18
CA ILE A 461 -25.07 6.01 -9.36
C ILE A 461 -26.10 5.70 -10.46
N LYS A 462 -25.80 6.02 -11.73
CA LYS A 462 -26.35 5.33 -12.91
C LYS A 462 -25.31 5.19 -14.03
N SER A 463 -25.01 3.93 -14.38
CA SER A 463 -24.40 3.48 -15.65
C SER A 463 -25.29 3.88 -16.86
N PRO A 464 -24.83 3.86 -18.14
CA PRO A 464 -23.81 2.96 -18.70
C PRO A 464 -22.88 3.54 -19.80
N GLY A 465 -22.06 2.69 -20.44
CA GLY A 465 -21.65 2.92 -21.84
C GLY A 465 -20.21 2.58 -22.22
N THR A 466 -20.02 1.40 -22.79
CA THR A 466 -18.83 0.96 -23.53
C THR A 466 -18.29 1.99 -24.55
N ARG A 467 -16.95 2.16 -24.59
CA ARG A 467 -16.24 2.40 -25.86
C ARG A 467 -14.76 1.97 -25.81
N ARG A 468 -14.15 1.82 -27.00
CA ARG A 468 -12.78 1.34 -27.26
C ARG A 468 -11.94 2.42 -27.94
N LEU A 469 -10.62 2.34 -27.72
CA LEU A 469 -9.51 2.70 -28.64
C LEU A 469 -9.28 4.18 -29.07
N ALA A 470 -8.07 4.65 -28.70
CA ALA A 470 -6.98 5.08 -29.61
C ALA A 470 -6.89 6.51 -30.23
N SER A 471 -5.80 7.18 -29.83
CA SER A 471 -4.77 7.81 -30.70
C SER A 471 -4.87 9.30 -31.11
N PHE A 472 -3.68 9.81 -31.52
CA PHE A 472 -3.30 11.13 -32.05
C PHE A 472 -3.40 12.36 -31.11
N GLY A 473 -2.48 13.33 -31.29
CA GLY A 473 -2.38 14.53 -30.45
C GLY A 473 -1.31 15.55 -30.91
N GLN A 474 -0.03 15.28 -30.63
CA GLN A 474 1.11 16.21 -30.82
C GLN A 474 1.10 17.48 -29.91
N PRO A 475 2.21 18.25 -29.81
CA PRO A 475 2.52 19.07 -28.63
C PRO A 475 2.26 20.57 -28.81
N GLN A 476 2.35 21.31 -27.70
CA GLN A 476 2.71 22.73 -27.70
C GLN A 476 3.88 23.01 -26.76
N THR A 477 4.72 23.95 -27.17
CA THR A 477 5.88 24.48 -26.43
C THR A 477 5.50 25.75 -25.68
N VAL A 478 6.03 25.93 -24.47
CA VAL A 478 6.05 27.21 -23.78
C VAL A 478 7.40 27.39 -23.07
N ASN A 479 8.05 28.52 -23.36
CA ASN A 479 9.27 28.99 -22.71
C ASN A 479 8.91 29.88 -21.49
N ALA A 480 9.96 30.38 -20.81
CA ALA A 480 9.96 31.26 -19.63
C ALA A 480 9.83 30.53 -18.28
N SER A 481 10.59 30.86 -17.23
CA SER A 481 11.76 31.77 -17.15
C SER A 481 12.65 31.44 -15.94
N SER A 482 13.93 31.80 -16.00
CA SER A 482 14.85 31.79 -14.87
C SER A 482 14.54 32.87 -13.83
N PRO A 483 15.13 32.78 -12.64
CA PRO A 483 15.99 33.90 -12.22
C PRO A 483 17.43 33.45 -11.87
N ASN A 484 18.37 34.38 -12.00
CA ASN A 484 19.78 34.18 -11.63
C ASN A 484 20.02 34.37 -10.13
N LEU A 485 21.04 33.70 -9.58
CA LEU A 485 21.80 34.18 -8.43
C LEU A 485 23.29 33.97 -8.71
N ASN A 486 24.13 34.95 -8.35
CA ASN A 486 25.46 35.09 -8.94
C ASN A 486 26.59 35.03 -7.90
N VAL A 487 27.53 34.11 -8.12
CA VAL A 487 28.98 34.16 -7.83
C VAL A 487 29.49 34.94 -6.60
N LEU A 488 30.05 34.20 -5.64
CA LEU A 488 31.31 34.46 -4.91
C LEU A 488 31.86 33.05 -4.51
N ALA A 489 33.03 32.50 -4.88
CA ALA A 489 34.39 32.94 -5.26
C ALA A 489 35.43 32.49 -4.19
N MET A 490 36.62 32.05 -4.65
CA MET A 490 37.85 31.69 -3.91
C MET A 490 38.02 30.30 -3.23
N GLY A 491 38.94 29.48 -3.79
CA GLY A 491 40.12 29.00 -3.03
C GLY A 491 40.20 27.53 -2.53
N PRO A 492 41.03 26.68 -3.16
CA PRO A 492 41.54 25.40 -2.61
C PRO A 492 43.07 25.46 -2.31
N PRO A 493 43.75 24.34 -1.93
CA PRO A 493 43.52 23.35 -0.87
C PRO A 493 44.65 23.45 0.21
N PRO A 494 45.01 22.41 1.00
CA PRO A 494 46.01 21.44 0.50
C PRO A 494 45.88 19.99 1.04
N MET A 495 46.69 19.08 0.46
CA MET A 495 46.87 17.69 0.93
C MET A 495 47.80 17.59 2.15
N SER A 496 47.74 16.47 2.89
CA SER A 496 48.89 15.96 3.65
C SER A 496 48.85 14.45 3.83
N ARG A 497 49.89 13.75 3.34
CA ARG A 497 50.18 12.35 3.66
C ARG A 497 50.84 12.26 5.03
N LYS A 498 50.43 11.31 5.88
CA LYS A 498 51.39 10.53 6.67
C LYS A 498 50.77 9.23 7.19
N GLY A 499 51.30 8.09 6.74
CA GLY A 499 51.07 6.82 7.42
C GLY A 499 52.01 6.68 8.63
N LYS A 500 51.69 5.74 9.52
CA LYS A 500 52.66 5.18 10.44
C LYS A 500 52.24 3.77 10.85
N GLU A 501 53.02 2.76 10.47
CA GLU A 501 52.88 1.43 11.05
C GLU A 501 53.23 1.49 12.55
N LYS A 502 52.60 0.62 13.34
CA LYS A 502 53.27 0.09 14.53
C LYS A 502 52.84 -1.34 14.82
N GLU A 503 53.64 -2.26 14.32
CA GLU A 503 53.75 -3.63 14.79
C GLU A 503 54.23 -3.65 16.26
N THR A 504 53.63 -4.52 17.08
CA THR A 504 54.20 -4.97 18.35
C THR A 504 53.80 -6.43 18.57
N GLU A 505 54.79 -7.31 18.59
CA GLU A 505 54.65 -8.74 18.87
C GLU A 505 54.31 -9.05 20.34
N ARG A 506 53.64 -10.21 20.54
CA ARG A 506 53.64 -11.05 21.76
C ARG A 506 52.96 -10.40 23.01
N GLN A 507 52.40 -11.16 23.96
CA GLN A 507 52.85 -12.47 24.44
C GLN A 507 51.72 -13.36 25.01
N ASP A 508 51.87 -14.67 24.77
CA ASP A 508 51.38 -15.90 25.44
C ASP A 508 50.01 -15.94 26.17
N GLY A 509 49.21 -16.96 25.81
CA GLY A 509 48.01 -17.41 26.52
C GLY A 509 47.59 -18.81 26.08
N HIS A 510 47.95 -19.85 26.85
CA HIS A 510 47.80 -21.27 26.51
C HIS A 510 46.63 -21.92 27.28
N GLY A 511 46.01 -22.98 26.75
CA GLY A 511 44.81 -23.62 27.31
C GLY A 511 43.70 -23.78 26.25
N ASP A 512 43.76 -24.72 25.31
CA ASP A 512 43.87 -26.20 25.41
C ASP A 512 42.50 -26.89 25.64
N VAL A 513 42.27 -28.00 24.94
CA VAL A 513 40.94 -28.50 24.53
C VAL A 513 40.90 -30.04 24.46
N PRO A 514 39.75 -30.65 24.79
CA PRO A 514 39.26 -31.83 24.08
C PRO A 514 37.88 -31.62 23.41
#